data_AF-F5AKQ6-F1
#
_entry.id   AF-F5AKQ6-F1
#
_cell.length_a   1.000
_cell.length_b   1.000
_cell.length_c   1.000
_cell.angle_alpha   90.00
_cell.angle_beta   90.00
_cell.angle_gamma   90.00
#
_symmetry.space_group_name_H-M   'P 1'
#
loop_
_entity.id
_entity.type
_entity.pdbx_description
1 polymer ?
#
loop_
_entity_poly.entity_id
_entity_poly.type
_entity_poly.pdbx_seq_one_letter_code
_entity_poly.pdbx_strand_id
1 'polypeptide(L)'
;NMVPAFHLSCSEMIGKWEKEISSNGSCELDVWPYIQALTSDVISRTAFGSSYQEGIRIFQLIREQSVYAMEAVMSLYIPGSRFLPTKRNRKMKAIDHEVRNSIKSIIHNKLKAMKAGEGNYDDLLGIMLESNSKVVEQNQNQSHGMTIYEVIEECKLF
;
A
#
# COMPACT_ATOMS: atom_id res chain seq x y z
N ASN A 1 8.29 12.99 -4.69
CA ASN A 1 7.38 14.01 -5.29
C ASN A 1 6.16 13.30 -5.84
N MET A 2 4.94 13.61 -5.37
CA MET A 2 3.72 12.86 -5.72
C MET A 2 3.02 13.35 -7.00
N VAL A 3 3.29 14.59 -7.43
CA VAL A 3 2.55 15.25 -8.54
C VAL A 3 2.53 14.42 -9.83
N PRO A 4 3.64 13.78 -10.28
CA PRO A 4 3.61 12.96 -11.48
C PRO A 4 2.68 11.75 -11.37
N ALA A 5 2.62 11.10 -10.20
CA ALA A 5 1.74 9.96 -9.96
C ALA A 5 0.26 10.38 -10.00
N PHE A 6 -0.08 11.52 -9.38
CA PHE A 6 -1.43 12.09 -9.47
C PHE A 6 -1.82 12.37 -10.92
N HIS A 7 -0.95 13.08 -11.66
CA HIS A 7 -1.24 13.43 -13.06
C HIS A 7 -1.49 12.19 -13.90
N LEU A 8 -0.57 11.20 -13.86
CA LEU A 8 -0.70 9.97 -14.63
C LEU A 8 -1.98 9.20 -14.29
N SER A 9 -2.23 8.98 -12.99
CA SER A 9 -3.40 8.21 -12.52
C SER A 9 -4.72 8.90 -12.89
N CYS A 10 -4.78 10.24 -12.78
CA CYS A 10 -5.93 11.03 -13.21
C CYS A 10 -6.15 10.96 -14.72
N SER A 11 -5.09 11.10 -15.53
CA SER A 11 -5.18 10.98 -16.98
C SER A 11 -5.68 9.60 -17.42
N GLU A 12 -5.20 8.52 -16.78
CA GLU A 12 -5.67 7.16 -17.04
C GLU A 12 -7.15 6.98 -16.68
N MET A 13 -7.62 7.59 -15.58
CA MET A 13 -9.04 7.57 -15.17
C MET A 13 -9.93 8.33 -16.16
N ILE A 14 -9.55 9.56 -16.52
CA ILE A 14 -10.30 10.39 -17.48
C ILE A 14 -10.35 9.69 -18.85
N GLY A 15 -9.25 9.11 -19.30
CA GLY A 15 -9.22 8.35 -20.55
C GLY A 15 -10.09 7.09 -20.55
N LYS A 16 -10.46 6.55 -19.37
CA LYS A 16 -11.50 5.50 -19.26
C LYS A 16 -12.89 6.11 -19.40
N TRP A 17 -13.16 7.23 -18.72
CA TRP A 17 -14.45 7.92 -18.82
C TRP A 17 -14.77 8.38 -20.25
N GLU A 18 -13.78 8.92 -20.97
CA GLU A 18 -13.93 9.32 -22.37
C GLU A 18 -14.36 8.16 -23.28
N LYS A 19 -13.91 6.93 -22.98
CA LYS A 19 -14.31 5.73 -23.73
C LYS A 19 -15.74 5.28 -23.40
N GLU A 20 -16.18 5.47 -22.16
CA GLU A 20 -17.54 5.14 -21.71
C GLU A 20 -18.59 6.13 -22.28
N ILE A 21 -18.22 7.38 -22.55
CA ILE A 21 -19.10 8.46 -23.06
C ILE A 21 -19.57 8.25 -24.53
N SER A 22 -19.51 7.03 -25.06
CA SER A 22 -19.79 6.76 -26.48
C SER A 22 -21.21 7.14 -26.96
N SER A 23 -21.25 7.72 -28.16
CA SER A 23 -22.38 8.06 -29.06
C SER A 23 -23.34 9.22 -28.71
N ASN A 24 -23.73 9.45 -27.46
CA ASN A 24 -24.77 10.45 -27.12
C ASN A 24 -24.23 11.78 -26.57
N GLY A 25 -22.91 11.94 -26.44
CA GLY A 25 -22.26 13.17 -25.96
C GLY A 25 -22.28 13.37 -24.44
N SER A 26 -22.99 12.52 -23.68
CA SER A 26 -22.98 12.47 -22.22
C SER A 26 -23.38 11.08 -21.70
N CYS A 27 -22.96 10.75 -20.48
CA CYS A 27 -23.40 9.55 -19.76
C CYS A 27 -23.50 9.82 -18.24
N GLU A 28 -24.33 9.05 -17.54
CA GLU A 28 -24.31 8.97 -16.08
C GLU A 28 -23.25 7.94 -15.67
N LEU A 29 -22.45 8.25 -14.65
CA LEU A 29 -21.35 7.40 -14.21
C LEU A 29 -21.27 7.34 -12.69
N ASP A 30 -21.22 6.13 -12.15
CA ASP A 30 -20.80 5.91 -10.76
C ASP A 30 -19.29 6.14 -10.64
N VAL A 31 -18.90 7.27 -10.05
CA VAL A 31 -17.50 7.66 -9.88
C VAL A 31 -16.81 6.94 -8.72
N TRP A 32 -17.55 6.28 -7.83
CA TRP A 32 -16.98 5.72 -6.60
C TRP A 32 -15.90 4.67 -6.85
N PRO A 33 -16.08 3.66 -7.72
CA PRO A 33 -15.03 2.69 -8.04
C PRO A 33 -13.79 3.33 -8.66
N TYR A 34 -13.98 4.39 -9.45
CA TYR A 34 -12.89 5.12 -10.10
C TYR A 34 -12.07 5.92 -9.09
N ILE A 35 -12.70 6.58 -8.13
CA ILE A 35 -12.01 7.29 -7.05
C ILE A 35 -11.21 6.29 -6.19
N GLN A 36 -11.79 5.14 -5.87
CA GLN A 36 -11.07 4.10 -5.11
C GLN A 36 -9.86 3.56 -5.89
N ALA A 37 -10.00 3.34 -7.19
CA ALA A 37 -8.90 2.90 -8.05
C ALA A 37 -7.83 3.99 -8.19
N LEU A 38 -8.23 5.25 -8.37
CA LEU A 38 -7.34 6.41 -8.46
C LEU A 38 -6.48 6.53 -7.20
N THR A 39 -7.12 6.52 -6.02
CA THR A 39 -6.41 6.59 -4.73
C THR A 39 -5.44 5.42 -4.57
N SER A 40 -5.87 4.20 -4.92
CA SER A 40 -5.02 3.01 -4.89
C SER A 40 -3.79 3.17 -5.80
N ASP A 41 -3.98 3.68 -7.01
CA ASP A 41 -2.90 3.83 -8.00
C ASP A 41 -1.90 4.90 -7.57
N VAL A 42 -2.40 6.07 -7.15
CA VAL A 42 -1.56 7.18 -6.66
C VAL A 42 -0.71 6.72 -5.48
N ILE A 43 -1.32 6.20 -4.41
CA ILE A 43 -0.58 5.77 -3.21
C ILE A 43 0.45 4.71 -3.60
N SER A 44 0.07 3.73 -4.43
CA SER A 44 0.97 2.63 -4.81
C SER A 44 2.18 3.12 -5.61
N ARG A 45 1.97 4.03 -6.58
CA ARG A 45 3.05 4.62 -7.37
C ARG A 45 3.96 5.50 -6.51
N THR A 46 3.40 6.25 -5.58
CA THR A 46 4.18 7.13 -4.70
C THR A 46 4.94 6.37 -3.62
N ALA A 47 4.35 5.30 -3.09
CA ALA A 47 4.90 4.55 -1.96
C ALA A 47 5.91 3.49 -2.41
N PHE A 48 5.62 2.78 -3.50
CA PHE A 48 6.36 1.59 -3.92
C PHE A 48 7.05 1.75 -5.28
N GLY A 49 6.81 2.85 -6.00
CA GLY A 49 7.50 3.16 -7.26
C GLY A 49 7.33 2.06 -8.31
N SER A 50 8.43 1.41 -8.69
CA SER A 50 8.41 0.30 -9.65
C SER A 50 7.62 -0.93 -9.20
N SER A 51 7.33 -1.08 -7.91
CA SER A 51 6.47 -2.13 -7.35
C SER A 51 5.02 -1.67 -7.10
N TYR A 52 4.52 -0.71 -7.87
CA TYR A 52 3.17 -0.18 -7.71
C TYR A 52 2.08 -1.23 -7.94
N GLN A 53 2.31 -2.25 -8.77
CA GLN A 53 1.31 -3.30 -9.01
C GLN A 53 1.08 -4.16 -7.75
N GLU A 54 2.16 -4.52 -7.06
CA GLU A 54 2.09 -5.15 -5.75
C GLU A 54 1.45 -4.20 -4.73
N GLY A 55 1.77 -2.90 -4.80
CA GLY A 55 1.11 -1.86 -4.00
C GLY A 55 -0.41 -1.82 -4.17
N ILE A 56 -0.90 -1.89 -5.41
CA ILE A 56 -2.35 -1.92 -5.71
C ILE A 56 -2.99 -3.15 -5.06
N ARG A 57 -2.33 -4.31 -5.13
CA ARG A 57 -2.80 -5.53 -4.47
C ARG A 57 -2.86 -5.38 -2.96
N ILE A 58 -1.84 -4.78 -2.34
CA ILE A 58 -1.80 -4.48 -0.90
C ILE A 58 -2.98 -3.56 -0.53
N PHE A 59 -3.22 -2.48 -1.26
CA PHE A 59 -4.32 -1.56 -0.98
C PHE A 59 -5.70 -2.25 -1.07
N GLN A 60 -5.90 -3.13 -2.05
CA GLN A 60 -7.13 -3.92 -2.15
C GLN A 60 -7.35 -4.82 -0.92
N LEU A 61 -6.29 -5.47 -0.44
CA LEU A 61 -6.32 -6.29 0.76
C LEU A 61 -6.60 -5.47 2.03
N ILE A 62 -5.94 -4.31 2.18
CA ILE A 62 -6.18 -3.39 3.30
C ILE A 62 -7.63 -2.89 3.28
N ARG A 63 -8.20 -2.60 2.11
CA ARG A 63 -9.62 -2.23 1.97
C ARG A 63 -10.56 -3.37 2.36
N GLU A 64 -10.26 -4.61 1.99
CA GLU A 64 -11.03 -5.77 2.47
C GLU A 64 -10.93 -5.88 4.01
N GLN A 65 -9.73 -5.69 4.56
CA GLN A 65 -9.49 -5.72 6.00
C GLN A 65 -10.23 -4.60 6.75
N SER A 66 -10.32 -3.40 6.18
CA SER A 66 -10.96 -2.25 6.81
C SER A 66 -12.46 -2.45 6.99
N VAL A 67 -13.12 -3.22 6.10
CA VAL A 67 -14.52 -3.61 6.26
C VAL A 67 -14.70 -4.45 7.52
N TYR A 68 -13.90 -5.51 7.70
CA TYR A 68 -13.95 -6.33 8.90
C TYR A 68 -13.53 -5.59 10.17
N ALA A 69 -12.61 -4.63 10.06
CA ALA A 69 -12.20 -3.77 11.16
C ALA A 69 -13.36 -2.87 11.58
N MET A 70 -14.07 -2.26 10.64
CA MET A 70 -15.25 -1.42 10.91
C MET A 70 -16.38 -2.23 11.54
N GLU A 71 -16.66 -3.43 11.04
CA GLU A 71 -17.62 -4.36 11.66
C GLU A 71 -17.25 -4.67 13.12
N ALA A 72 -15.96 -4.89 13.39
CA ALA A 72 -15.49 -5.15 14.75
C ALA A 72 -15.64 -3.92 15.66
N VAL A 73 -15.33 -2.72 15.15
CA VAL A 73 -15.50 -1.45 15.89
C VAL A 73 -16.96 -1.17 16.21
N MET A 74 -17.87 -1.48 15.28
CA MET A 74 -19.32 -1.29 15.45
C MET A 74 -19.99 -2.40 16.28
N SER A 75 -19.28 -3.48 16.60
CA SER A 75 -19.81 -4.60 17.38
C SER A 75 -19.60 -4.44 18.88
N LEU A 76 -20.43 -5.13 19.68
CA LEU A 76 -20.22 -5.19 21.13
C LEU A 76 -18.85 -5.82 21.43
N TYR A 77 -18.02 -5.08 22.16
CA TYR A 77 -16.70 -5.54 22.54
C TYR A 77 -16.78 -6.71 23.53
N ILE A 78 -16.35 -7.89 23.09
CA ILE A 78 -16.19 -9.07 23.94
C ILE A 78 -14.69 -9.34 24.11
N PRO A 79 -14.12 -9.23 25.32
CA PRO A 79 -12.72 -9.54 25.58
C PRO A 79 -12.33 -10.93 25.05
N GLY A 80 -11.18 -11.04 24.40
CA GLY A 80 -10.67 -12.29 23.86
C GLY A 80 -11.32 -12.79 22.56
N SER A 81 -12.45 -12.20 22.13
CA SER A 81 -13.16 -12.60 20.90
C SER A 81 -12.29 -12.52 19.62
N ARG A 82 -11.27 -11.66 19.61
CA ARG A 82 -10.27 -11.55 18.53
C ARG A 82 -9.45 -12.83 18.30
N PHE A 83 -9.35 -13.69 19.30
CA PHE A 83 -8.59 -14.95 19.23
C PHE A 83 -9.45 -16.15 18.84
N LEU A 84 -10.78 -16.01 18.87
CA LEU A 84 -11.70 -17.07 18.49
C LEU A 84 -11.57 -17.39 16.98
N PRO A 85 -11.71 -18.65 16.56
CA PRO A 85 -11.50 -19.07 15.17
C PRO A 85 -12.72 -18.77 14.28
N THR A 86 -13.30 -17.58 14.37
CA THR A 86 -14.44 -17.13 13.53
C THR A 86 -14.02 -16.93 12.08
N LYS A 87 -14.99 -16.95 11.14
CA LYS A 87 -14.72 -16.68 9.72
C LYS A 87 -14.03 -15.32 9.51
N ARG A 88 -14.54 -14.27 10.18
CA ARG A 88 -13.97 -12.92 10.17
C ARG A 88 -12.53 -12.90 10.66
N ASN A 89 -12.24 -13.49 11.82
CA ASN A 89 -10.89 -13.50 12.39
C ASN A 89 -9.90 -14.29 11.52
N ARG A 90 -10.33 -15.41 10.91
CA ARG A 90 -9.50 -16.18 9.97
C ARG A 90 -9.18 -15.37 8.72
N LYS A 91 -10.17 -14.67 8.15
CA LYS A 91 -9.99 -13.78 7.00
C LYS A 91 -9.04 -12.62 7.31
N MET A 92 -9.24 -11.90 8.43
CA MET A 92 -8.34 -10.82 8.84
C MET A 92 -6.89 -11.29 9.02
N LYS A 93 -6.67 -12.47 9.61
CA LYS A 93 -5.33 -13.06 9.76
C LYS A 93 -4.70 -13.43 8.42
N ALA A 94 -5.47 -14.02 7.51
CA ALA A 94 -4.99 -14.37 6.17
C ALA A 94 -4.58 -13.12 5.38
N ILE A 95 -5.41 -12.06 5.43
CA ILE A 95 -5.12 -10.78 4.80
C ILE A 95 -3.86 -10.14 5.40
N ASP A 96 -3.74 -10.02 6.73
CA ASP A 96 -2.54 -9.47 7.36
C ASP A 96 -1.28 -10.24 6.98
N HIS A 97 -1.37 -11.57 6.88
CA HIS A 97 -0.26 -12.40 6.43
C HIS A 97 0.15 -12.10 4.97
N GLU A 98 -0.81 -12.01 4.05
CA GLU A 98 -0.57 -11.68 2.64
C GLU A 98 0.03 -10.27 2.47
N VAL A 99 -0.52 -9.28 3.18
CA VAL A 99 -0.02 -7.89 3.20
C VAL A 99 1.42 -7.85 3.70
N ARG A 100 1.70 -8.45 4.86
CA ARG A 100 3.05 -8.49 5.45
C ARG A 100 4.07 -9.14 4.52
N ASN A 101 3.70 -10.27 3.91
CA ASN A 101 4.58 -10.97 2.99
C ASN A 101 4.84 -10.17 1.71
N SER A 102 3.82 -9.50 1.17
CA SER A 102 3.93 -8.68 -0.03
C SER A 102 4.86 -7.49 0.20
N ILE A 103 4.63 -6.72 1.28
CA ILE A 103 5.50 -5.59 1.65
C ILE A 103 6.92 -6.09 1.92
N LYS A 104 7.07 -7.20 2.64
CA LYS A 104 8.39 -7.80 2.89
C LYS A 104 9.11 -8.12 1.58
N SER A 105 8.43 -8.69 0.60
CA SER A 105 9.01 -8.98 -0.72
C SER A 105 9.50 -7.71 -1.43
N ILE A 106 8.69 -6.64 -1.43
CA ILE A 106 9.07 -5.34 -2.01
C ILE A 106 10.34 -4.80 -1.31
N ILE A 107 10.38 -4.82 0.03
CA ILE A 107 11.54 -4.39 0.81
C ILE A 107 12.80 -5.17 0.40
N HIS A 108 12.72 -6.50 0.32
CA HIS A 108 13.88 -7.34 -0.01
C HIS A 108 14.39 -7.06 -1.43
N ASN A 109 13.47 -6.94 -2.40
CA ASN A 109 13.83 -6.62 -3.78
C ASN A 109 14.51 -5.25 -3.87
N LYS A 110 13.98 -4.25 -3.17
CA LYS A 110 14.53 -2.90 -3.17
C LYS A 110 15.89 -2.83 -2.48
N LEU A 111 16.06 -3.46 -1.32
CA LEU A 111 17.35 -3.56 -0.63
C LEU A 111 18.41 -4.28 -1.48
N LYS A 112 18.01 -5.31 -2.24
CA LYS A 112 18.91 -6.00 -3.17
C LYS A 112 19.37 -5.06 -4.29
N ALA A 113 18.44 -4.33 -4.89
CA ALA A 113 18.73 -3.36 -5.94
C ALA A 113 19.65 -2.23 -5.43
N MET A 114 19.39 -1.72 -4.23
CA MET A 114 20.24 -0.72 -3.53
C MET A 114 21.68 -1.20 -3.37
N LYS A 115 21.89 -2.45 -2.92
CA LYS A 115 23.24 -3.02 -2.77
C LYS A 115 23.97 -3.20 -4.10
N ALA A 116 23.23 -3.39 -5.19
CA ALA A 116 23.79 -3.48 -6.54
C ALA A 116 24.03 -2.10 -7.17
N GLY A 117 23.55 -1.01 -6.56
CA GLY A 117 23.58 0.34 -7.15
C GLY A 117 22.61 0.49 -8.32
N GLU A 118 21.54 -0.31 -8.37
CA GLU A 118 20.61 -0.39 -9.51
C GLU A 118 19.22 0.17 -9.17
N GLY A 119 18.68 1.05 -10.02
CA GLY A 119 17.29 1.50 -9.94
C GLY A 119 17.09 2.88 -9.29
N ASN A 120 15.83 3.29 -9.22
CA ASN A 120 15.40 4.56 -8.63
C ASN A 120 14.74 4.28 -7.25
N TYR A 121 15.05 5.10 -6.24
CA TYR A 121 14.54 4.98 -4.87
C TYR A 121 13.85 6.27 -4.37
N ASP A 122 13.37 7.11 -5.27
CA ASP A 122 12.71 8.39 -4.98
C ASP A 122 11.25 8.20 -4.51
N ASP A 123 10.77 6.94 -4.45
CA ASP A 123 9.54 6.56 -3.77
C ASP A 123 9.69 6.53 -2.25
N LEU A 124 8.57 6.61 -1.54
CA LEU A 124 8.57 6.74 -0.07
C LEU A 124 9.29 5.59 0.63
N LEU A 125 9.09 4.34 0.18
CA LEU A 125 9.78 3.19 0.73
C LEU A 125 11.30 3.26 0.46
N GLY A 126 11.70 3.65 -0.76
CA GLY A 126 13.09 3.87 -1.11
C GLY A 126 13.79 4.89 -0.22
N ILE A 127 13.19 6.08 -0.07
CA ILE A 127 13.70 7.15 0.80
C ILE A 127 13.81 6.67 2.26
N MET A 128 12.80 5.94 2.74
CA MET A 128 12.78 5.40 4.09
C MET A 128 13.90 4.38 4.33
N LEU A 129 14.11 3.45 3.40
CA LEU A 129 15.19 2.45 3.50
C LEU A 129 16.58 3.09 3.42
N GLU A 130 16.77 4.07 2.54
CA GLU A 130 18.04 4.78 2.38
C GLU A 130 18.37 5.64 3.63
N SER A 131 17.36 6.30 4.20
CA SER A 131 17.52 7.06 5.44
C SER A 131 17.85 6.12 6.60
N ASN A 132 17.19 4.96 6.67
CA ASN A 132 17.42 3.97 7.71
C ASN A 132 18.83 3.36 7.65
N SER A 133 19.38 3.09 6.46
CA SER A 133 20.75 2.57 6.33
C SER A 133 21.78 3.59 6.80
N LYS A 134 21.61 4.87 6.47
CA LYS A 134 22.50 5.96 6.94
C LYS A 134 22.54 6.06 8.47
N VAL A 135 21.39 5.93 9.13
CA VAL A 135 21.30 5.95 10.60
C VAL A 135 22.07 4.79 11.23
N VAL A 136 21.97 3.59 10.65
CA VAL A 136 22.67 2.38 11.13
C VAL A 136 24.18 2.47 10.89
N GLU A 137 24.63 3.06 9.78
CA GLU A 137 26.05 3.24 9.48
C GLU A 137 26.72 4.30 10.37
N GLN A 138 26.03 5.39 10.67
CA GLN A 138 26.57 6.50 11.47
C GLN A 138 26.59 6.21 12.98
N ASN A 139 25.61 5.46 13.48
CA ASN A 139 25.52 5.10 14.88
C ASN A 139 26.02 3.67 15.05
N GLN A 140 27.28 3.47 15.44
CA GLN A 140 27.91 2.16 15.73
C GLN A 140 27.12 1.26 16.72
N ASN A 141 26.00 1.74 17.27
CA ASN A 141 24.95 0.96 17.91
C ASN A 141 23.73 0.77 16.99
N GLN A 142 23.45 -0.48 16.63
CA GLN A 142 22.27 -0.94 15.86
C GLN A 142 20.90 -0.58 16.48
N SER A 143 20.84 0.11 17.63
CA SER A 143 19.62 0.30 18.41
C SER A 143 18.70 1.43 17.95
N HIS A 144 19.09 2.24 16.95
CA HIS A 144 18.32 3.42 16.53
C HIS A 144 17.73 3.31 15.11
N GLY A 145 18.08 2.27 14.34
CA GLY A 145 17.48 2.02 13.03
C GLY A 145 16.16 1.26 13.15
N MET A 146 15.23 1.51 12.23
CA MET A 146 14.01 0.72 12.09
C MET A 146 14.35 -0.71 11.68
N THR A 147 13.72 -1.66 12.35
CA THR A 147 13.68 -3.06 11.96
C THR A 147 12.83 -3.23 10.68
N ILE A 148 13.04 -4.32 9.94
CA ILE A 148 12.19 -4.66 8.79
C ILE A 148 10.71 -4.76 9.22
N TYR A 149 10.45 -5.19 10.45
CA TYR A 149 9.09 -5.27 10.98
C TYR A 149 8.45 -3.89 11.10
N GLU A 150 9.16 -2.91 11.67
CA GLU A 150 8.67 -1.53 11.78
C GLU A 150 8.44 -0.91 10.41
N VAL A 151 9.37 -1.11 9.46
CA VAL A 151 9.19 -0.65 8.07
C VAL A 151 7.93 -1.26 7.43
N ILE A 152 7.63 -2.53 7.70
CA ILE A 152 6.40 -3.16 7.22
C ILE A 152 5.17 -2.49 7.82
N GLU A 153 5.18 -2.20 9.13
CA GLU A 153 4.05 -1.54 9.79
C GLU A 153 3.86 -0.10 9.29
N GLU A 154 4.93 0.66 9.06
CA GLU A 154 4.86 1.99 8.42
C GLU A 154 4.26 1.91 7.01
N CYS A 155 4.67 0.92 6.20
CA CYS A 155 4.13 0.74 4.85
C CYS A 155 2.63 0.39 4.81
N LYS A 156 2.07 -0.15 5.90
CA LYS A 156 0.62 -0.41 6.01
C LYS A 156 -0.16 0.86 6.31
N LEU A 157 0.50 1.91 6.80
CA LEU A 157 -0.10 3.19 7.15
C LEU A 157 -0.09 4.20 5.99
N PHE A 158 0.68 3.92 4.94
CA PHE A 158 0.67 4.68 3.68
C PHE A 158 -0.69 4.57 2.97
#